data_AF-A0A1M3N9F5-F1
#
_entry.id   AF-A0A1M3N9F5-F1
#
_cell.length_a   1.000
_cell.length_b   1.000
_cell.length_c   1.000
_cell.angle_alpha   90.00
_cell.angle_beta   90.00
_cell.angle_gamma   90.00
#
_symmetry.space_group_name_H-M   'P 1'
#
loop_
_entity.id
_entity.type
_entity.pdbx_description
1 polymer ?
#
loop_
_entity_poly.entity_id
_entity_poly.type
_entity_poly.pdbx_seq_one_letter_code
_entity_poly.pdbx_strand_id
1 'polypeptide(L)'
;MVSAMPWALFDTKLGRCGVAWSDAGLTWFQLPEESREQTEARLLAKVEGAGTRATPRATPAWVTRAMDLARAHLDGRSSKTADLTTVPLDLSRITPFAEKVYRELQRVPAGSTVTYGELARAVGSPGAPRAIGRAMATNPFPLFVPCHRVLASNGKPGGFSAYGGLVTKERILVLEGWRPRTSSLFSTANATSDAPPRYDVAAARRHLAASDPVLGAHIDRIGDFTLTLKASEGTFAALAESIVYQQLNGKAAATIFDRVRALVPKGRAFDARTVLALDDESLRGAGLSAGKLASIRDLAARAAAGTIPTLAQLEHMDDDAIVDALTEVRGIGRWTVEMLLIFRLGRPDVLPIADYGIKKGFARVFHRGARNTVLPTDDELARRGERWRPFRSMASWYLWRAVDS
;
A
#
# COMPACT_ATOMS: atom_id res chain seq x y z
N MET A 1 -5.56 -37.49 -14.67
CA MET A 1 -4.42 -36.58 -14.92
C MET A 1 -4.98 -35.20 -15.21
N VAL A 2 -4.61 -34.18 -14.44
CA VAL A 2 -5.02 -32.80 -14.74
C VAL A 2 -4.17 -32.35 -15.93
N SER A 3 -4.80 -32.23 -17.11
CA SER A 3 -4.15 -31.67 -18.29
C SER A 3 -3.67 -30.26 -17.98
N ALA A 4 -2.46 -29.91 -18.39
CA ALA A 4 -1.92 -28.57 -18.21
C ALA A 4 -2.84 -27.55 -18.91
N MET A 5 -3.24 -26.49 -18.18
CA MET A 5 -4.16 -25.50 -18.72
C MET A 5 -3.40 -24.52 -19.62
N PRO A 6 -3.92 -24.18 -20.82
CA PRO A 6 -3.30 -23.17 -21.66
C PRO A 6 -3.34 -21.81 -20.98
N TRP A 7 -2.27 -21.04 -21.15
CA TRP A 7 -2.07 -19.75 -20.50
C TRP A 7 -1.32 -18.79 -21.43
N ALA A 8 -1.41 -17.50 -21.13
CA ALA A 8 -0.69 -16.44 -21.84
C ALA A 8 -0.35 -15.29 -20.89
N LEU A 9 0.78 -14.63 -21.15
CA LEU A 9 1.20 -13.41 -20.45
C LEU A 9 1.06 -12.22 -21.37
N PHE A 10 0.75 -11.06 -20.80
CA PHE A 10 0.66 -9.81 -21.54
C PHE A 10 0.99 -8.63 -20.64
N ASP A 11 1.51 -7.55 -21.22
CA ASP A 11 1.93 -6.39 -20.45
C ASP A 11 0.81 -5.32 -20.40
N THR A 12 0.74 -4.63 -19.26
CA THR A 12 -0.10 -3.45 -18.99
C THR A 12 0.77 -2.36 -18.32
N LYS A 13 0.25 -1.14 -18.19
CA LYS A 13 0.90 -0.05 -17.43
C LYS A 13 1.07 -0.36 -15.94
N LEU A 14 0.26 -1.27 -15.39
CA LEU A 14 0.38 -1.72 -14.00
C LEU A 14 1.42 -2.83 -13.82
N GLY A 15 1.90 -3.42 -14.91
CA GLY A 15 2.85 -4.54 -14.91
C GLY A 15 2.39 -5.68 -15.80
N ARG A 16 3.14 -6.78 -15.78
CA ARG A 16 2.80 -8.00 -16.52
C ARG A 16 1.60 -8.69 -15.87
N CYS A 17 0.65 -9.12 -16.67
CA CYS A 17 -0.52 -9.89 -16.26
C CYS A 17 -0.50 -11.26 -16.94
N GLY A 18 -1.34 -12.17 -16.45
CA GLY A 18 -1.52 -13.50 -17.02
C GLY A 18 -2.98 -13.92 -17.10
N VAL A 19 -3.30 -14.73 -18.09
CA VAL A 19 -4.60 -15.42 -18.24
C VAL A 19 -4.37 -16.92 -18.39
N ALA A 20 -5.27 -17.71 -17.84
CA ALA A 20 -5.41 -19.14 -18.13
C ALA A 20 -6.85 -19.46 -18.51
N TRP A 21 -7.07 -20.46 -19.35
CA TRP A 21 -8.41 -20.78 -19.86
C TRP A 21 -8.66 -22.28 -20.08
N SER A 22 -9.94 -22.62 -20.17
CA SER A 22 -10.46 -23.88 -20.71
C SER A 22 -11.26 -23.59 -21.98
N ASP A 23 -11.88 -24.61 -22.58
CA ASP A 23 -12.80 -24.40 -23.70
C ASP A 23 -14.11 -23.67 -23.26
N ALA A 24 -14.41 -23.64 -21.94
CA ALA A 24 -15.59 -22.97 -21.39
C ALA A 24 -15.37 -21.48 -21.04
N GLY A 25 -14.13 -21.05 -20.79
CA GLY A 25 -13.83 -19.66 -20.42
C GLY A 25 -12.51 -19.50 -19.67
N LEU A 26 -12.24 -18.29 -19.15
CA LEU A 26 -11.09 -18.04 -18.29
C LEU A 26 -11.21 -18.89 -17.02
N THR A 27 -10.11 -19.53 -16.62
CA THR A 27 -9.98 -20.31 -15.38
C THR A 27 -9.15 -19.56 -14.33
N TRP A 28 -8.30 -18.61 -14.77
CA TRP A 28 -7.51 -17.77 -13.88
C TRP A 28 -7.15 -16.43 -14.54
N PHE A 29 -7.11 -15.37 -13.74
CA PHE A 29 -6.50 -14.09 -14.09
C PHE A 29 -5.45 -13.71 -13.04
N GLN A 30 -4.23 -13.48 -13.49
CA GLN A 30 -3.10 -13.08 -12.67
C GLN A 30 -2.84 -11.57 -12.86
N LEU A 31 -3.05 -10.80 -11.80
CA LEU A 31 -2.59 -9.42 -11.72
C LEU A 31 -1.07 -9.36 -11.55
N PRO A 32 -0.42 -8.21 -11.81
CA PRO A 32 1.02 -8.08 -11.67
C PRO A 32 1.51 -8.34 -10.25
N GLU A 33 2.62 -9.07 -10.14
CA GLU A 33 3.43 -9.20 -8.91
C GLU A 33 4.57 -8.14 -8.91
N GLU A 34 5.56 -8.27 -8.02
CA GLU A 34 6.71 -7.34 -7.94
C GLU A 34 7.52 -7.28 -9.24
N SER A 35 7.67 -8.44 -9.87
CA SER A 35 8.45 -8.62 -11.10
C SER A 35 7.69 -9.43 -12.15
N ARG A 36 8.18 -9.35 -13.39
CA ARG A 36 7.61 -10.11 -14.52
C ARG A 36 7.74 -11.61 -14.28
N GLU A 37 8.88 -12.03 -13.73
CA GLU A 37 9.24 -13.41 -13.43
C GLU A 37 8.38 -13.96 -12.28
N GLN A 38 8.15 -13.16 -11.23
CA GLN A 38 7.25 -13.56 -10.14
C GLN A 38 5.81 -13.71 -10.61
N THR A 39 5.35 -12.81 -11.50
CA THR A 39 4.01 -12.90 -12.09
C THR A 39 3.84 -14.21 -12.86
N GLU A 40 4.82 -14.54 -13.70
CA GLU A 40 4.85 -15.78 -14.45
C GLU A 40 4.89 -17.00 -13.52
N ALA A 41 5.81 -17.04 -12.54
CA ALA A 41 5.90 -18.12 -11.57
C ALA A 41 4.58 -18.34 -10.80
N ARG A 42 3.89 -17.26 -10.43
CA ARG A 42 2.59 -17.32 -9.74
C ARG A 42 1.48 -17.88 -10.63
N LEU A 43 1.44 -17.49 -11.90
CA LEU A 43 0.52 -18.05 -12.89
C LEU A 43 0.81 -19.54 -13.10
N LEU A 44 2.06 -19.91 -13.31
CA LEU A 44 2.51 -21.29 -13.50
C LEU A 44 2.12 -22.18 -12.31
N ALA A 45 2.32 -21.71 -11.08
CA ALA A 45 1.90 -22.43 -9.87
C ALA A 45 0.38 -22.68 -9.77
N LYS A 46 -0.44 -22.00 -10.59
CA LYS A 46 -1.90 -22.20 -10.66
C LYS A 46 -2.32 -23.09 -11.82
N VAL A 47 -1.54 -23.15 -12.90
CA VAL A 47 -1.89 -23.84 -14.14
C VAL A 47 -1.12 -25.14 -14.37
N GLU A 48 0.08 -25.26 -13.79
CA GLU A 48 0.92 -26.45 -13.82
C GLU A 48 0.69 -27.23 -12.51
N GLY A 49 -0.21 -28.22 -12.56
CA GLY A 49 -0.27 -29.23 -11.51
C GLY A 49 0.99 -30.10 -11.58
N ALA A 50 1.61 -30.39 -10.43
CA ALA A 50 2.75 -31.29 -10.22
C ALA A 50 3.33 -31.95 -11.50
N GLY A 51 4.17 -31.20 -12.25
CA GLY A 51 5.05 -31.75 -13.29
C GLY A 51 4.52 -31.78 -14.73
N THR A 52 3.35 -31.21 -15.07
CA THR A 52 2.90 -31.12 -16.48
C THR A 52 3.05 -29.70 -17.04
N ARG A 53 3.99 -29.54 -17.99
CA ARG A 53 4.20 -28.30 -18.75
C ARG A 53 3.12 -28.16 -19.82
N ALA A 54 2.46 -27.01 -19.90
CA ALA A 54 1.45 -26.74 -20.92
C ALA A 54 2.06 -26.77 -22.33
N THR A 55 1.43 -27.49 -23.25
CA THR A 55 1.76 -27.43 -24.68
C THR A 55 1.35 -26.07 -25.25
N PRO A 56 2.20 -25.39 -26.04
CA PRO A 56 1.82 -24.14 -26.69
C PRO A 56 0.61 -24.35 -27.61
N ARG A 57 -0.56 -23.85 -27.21
CA ARG A 57 -1.77 -23.82 -28.04
C ARG A 57 -1.96 -22.39 -28.56
N ALA A 58 -2.36 -22.24 -29.82
CA ALA A 58 -2.70 -20.92 -30.36
C ALA A 58 -3.75 -20.25 -29.48
N THR A 59 -3.50 -18.99 -29.09
CA THR A 59 -4.41 -18.22 -28.24
C THR A 59 -5.71 -17.93 -29.00
N PRO A 60 -6.88 -18.40 -28.51
CA PRO A 60 -8.15 -18.14 -29.18
C PRO A 60 -8.44 -16.63 -29.30
N ALA A 61 -9.18 -16.24 -30.33
CA ALA A 61 -9.52 -14.83 -30.58
C ALA A 61 -10.23 -14.18 -29.37
N TRP A 62 -11.10 -14.92 -28.69
CA TRP A 62 -11.80 -14.42 -27.50
C TRP A 62 -10.86 -14.20 -26.30
N VAL A 63 -9.81 -15.00 -26.15
CA VAL A 63 -8.78 -14.83 -25.11
C VAL A 63 -7.94 -13.59 -25.42
N THR A 64 -7.57 -13.40 -26.68
CA THR A 64 -6.88 -12.19 -27.15
C THR A 64 -7.70 -10.95 -26.82
N ARG A 65 -8.99 -10.98 -27.15
CA ARG A 65 -9.94 -9.90 -26.79
C ARG A 65 -10.02 -9.68 -25.27
N ALA A 66 -10.02 -10.73 -24.46
CA ALA A 66 -10.03 -10.60 -23.00
C ALA A 66 -8.77 -9.90 -22.47
N MET A 67 -7.59 -10.24 -23.01
CA MET A 67 -6.33 -9.57 -22.68
C MET A 67 -6.35 -8.10 -23.11
N ASP A 68 -6.91 -7.78 -24.28
CA ASP A 68 -7.02 -6.42 -24.78
C ASP A 68 -7.97 -5.57 -23.92
N LEU A 69 -9.11 -6.13 -23.50
CA LEU A 69 -10.04 -5.46 -22.58
C LEU A 69 -9.38 -5.24 -21.21
N ALA A 70 -8.71 -6.24 -20.66
CA ALA A 70 -7.99 -6.11 -19.39
C ALA A 70 -6.88 -5.05 -19.48
N ARG A 71 -6.12 -5.04 -20.58
CA ARG A 71 -5.09 -4.04 -20.85
C ARG A 71 -5.68 -2.64 -20.95
N ALA A 72 -6.74 -2.46 -21.75
CA ALA A 72 -7.41 -1.17 -21.88
C ALA A 72 -7.89 -0.66 -20.52
N HIS A 73 -8.45 -1.54 -19.69
CA HIS A 73 -8.91 -1.19 -18.35
C HIS A 73 -7.78 -0.80 -17.40
N LEU A 74 -6.76 -1.64 -17.27
CA LEU A 74 -5.61 -1.42 -16.38
C LEU A 74 -4.70 -0.28 -16.85
N ASP A 75 -4.78 0.12 -18.12
CA ASP A 75 -4.04 1.27 -18.67
C ASP A 75 -4.79 2.62 -18.51
N GLY A 76 -6.00 2.59 -17.93
CA GLY A 76 -6.88 3.76 -17.80
C GLY A 76 -7.50 4.23 -19.12
N ARG A 77 -7.57 3.35 -20.12
CA ARG A 77 -8.13 3.61 -21.47
C ARG A 77 -9.51 2.98 -21.67
N SER A 78 -10.16 2.52 -20.60
CA SER A 78 -11.46 1.87 -20.69
C SER A 78 -12.50 2.85 -21.21
N SER A 79 -12.98 2.63 -22.43
CA SER A 79 -14.18 3.30 -22.96
C SER A 79 -15.40 2.85 -22.16
N LYS A 80 -16.45 3.69 -22.08
CA LYS A 80 -17.77 3.26 -21.58
C LYS A 80 -18.33 2.01 -22.31
N THR A 81 -17.77 1.66 -23.47
CA THR A 81 -18.12 0.48 -24.28
C THR A 81 -17.28 -0.78 -24.00
N ALA A 82 -16.22 -0.69 -23.19
CA ALA A 82 -15.36 -1.82 -22.88
C ALA A 82 -15.93 -2.63 -21.70
N ASP A 83 -16.82 -3.57 -22.00
CA ASP A 83 -17.48 -4.40 -21.00
C ASP A 83 -16.72 -5.71 -20.74
N LEU A 84 -16.00 -5.77 -19.62
CA LEU A 84 -15.28 -6.96 -19.14
C LEU A 84 -16.21 -8.14 -18.84
N THR A 85 -17.52 -7.92 -18.64
CA THR A 85 -18.48 -8.99 -18.34
C THR A 85 -18.80 -9.86 -19.56
N THR A 86 -18.41 -9.41 -20.76
CA THR A 86 -18.55 -10.18 -22.01
C THR A 86 -17.54 -11.32 -22.13
N VAL A 87 -16.53 -11.37 -21.27
CA VAL A 87 -15.51 -12.43 -21.28
C VAL A 87 -16.07 -13.67 -20.58
N PRO A 88 -16.07 -14.85 -21.24
CA PRO A 88 -16.56 -16.07 -20.61
C PRO A 88 -15.63 -16.50 -19.46
N LEU A 89 -16.23 -16.85 -18.32
CA LEU A 89 -15.55 -17.38 -17.14
C LEU A 89 -15.96 -18.83 -16.92
N ASP A 90 -14.99 -19.71 -16.71
CA ASP A 90 -15.24 -21.11 -16.37
C ASP A 90 -15.50 -21.23 -14.87
N LEU A 91 -16.79 -21.38 -14.51
CA LEU A 91 -17.24 -21.46 -13.13
C LEU A 91 -17.33 -22.90 -12.60
N SER A 92 -16.90 -23.91 -13.37
CA SER A 92 -17.06 -25.33 -13.00
C SER A 92 -16.40 -25.72 -11.67
N ARG A 93 -15.38 -24.97 -11.24
CA ARG A 93 -14.65 -25.17 -9.97
C ARG A 93 -15.06 -24.19 -8.87
N ILE A 94 -16.08 -23.38 -9.10
CA ILE A 94 -16.56 -22.35 -8.18
C ILE A 94 -17.76 -22.89 -7.41
N THR A 95 -17.82 -22.60 -6.10
CA THR A 95 -18.96 -23.04 -5.29
C THR A 95 -20.23 -22.28 -5.70
N PRO A 96 -21.43 -22.88 -5.57
CA PRO A 96 -22.68 -22.21 -5.95
C PRO A 96 -22.88 -20.84 -5.27
N PHE A 97 -22.45 -20.71 -4.01
CA PHE A 97 -22.48 -19.45 -3.29
C PHE A 97 -21.53 -18.41 -3.90
N ALA A 98 -20.27 -18.77 -4.14
CA ALA A 98 -19.29 -17.85 -4.72
C ALA A 98 -19.68 -17.44 -6.15
N GLU A 99 -20.25 -18.35 -6.94
CA GLU A 99 -20.80 -18.02 -8.26
C GLU A 99 -21.87 -16.93 -8.16
N LYS A 100 -22.85 -17.08 -7.26
CA LYS A 100 -23.89 -16.05 -7.05
C LYS A 100 -23.29 -14.69 -6.69
N VAL A 101 -22.27 -14.68 -5.82
CA VAL A 101 -21.55 -13.46 -5.43
C VAL A 101 -20.82 -12.85 -6.62
N TYR A 102 -20.14 -13.65 -7.43
CA TYR A 102 -19.39 -13.16 -8.59
C TYR A 102 -20.33 -12.55 -9.65
N ARG A 103 -21.48 -13.20 -9.91
CA ARG A 103 -22.50 -12.68 -10.82
C ARG A 103 -23.08 -11.35 -10.36
N GLU A 104 -23.40 -11.20 -9.07
CA GLU A 104 -23.85 -9.90 -8.53
C GLU A 104 -22.76 -8.84 -8.63
N LEU A 105 -21.52 -9.20 -8.33
CA LEU A 105 -20.41 -8.26 -8.34
C LEU A 105 -20.04 -7.78 -9.76
N GLN A 106 -20.21 -8.62 -10.77
CA GLN A 106 -20.08 -8.21 -12.18
C GLN A 106 -21.06 -7.11 -12.60
N ARG A 107 -22.20 -6.96 -11.89
CA ARG A 107 -23.17 -5.89 -12.15
C ARG A 107 -22.78 -4.54 -11.55
N VAL A 108 -21.79 -4.49 -10.65
CA VAL A 108 -21.33 -3.22 -10.05
C VAL A 108 -20.49 -2.48 -11.10
N PRO A 109 -20.93 -1.33 -11.63
CA PRO A 109 -20.23 -0.65 -12.71
C PRO A 109 -18.84 -0.14 -12.29
N ALA A 110 -17.95 0.07 -13.27
CA ALA A 110 -16.68 0.74 -13.02
C ALA A 110 -16.91 2.15 -12.46
N GLY A 111 -16.14 2.55 -11.46
CA GLY A 111 -16.25 3.83 -10.77
C GLY A 111 -17.26 3.84 -9.63
N SER A 112 -18.11 2.81 -9.56
CA SER A 112 -19.04 2.55 -8.46
C SER A 112 -18.48 1.50 -7.51
N THR A 113 -18.96 1.53 -6.27
CA THR A 113 -18.53 0.59 -5.24
C THR A 113 -19.72 0.07 -4.46
N VAL A 114 -19.59 -1.15 -3.93
CA VAL A 114 -20.60 -1.80 -3.08
C VAL A 114 -19.96 -2.21 -1.77
N THR A 115 -20.70 -2.21 -0.67
CA THR A 115 -20.20 -2.72 0.60
C THR A 115 -20.41 -4.22 0.73
N TYR A 116 -19.62 -4.90 1.58
CA TYR A 116 -19.84 -6.32 1.89
C TYR A 116 -21.27 -6.62 2.37
N GLY A 117 -21.87 -5.70 3.13
CA GLY A 117 -23.24 -5.87 3.64
C GLY A 117 -24.31 -5.71 2.55
N GLU A 118 -24.13 -4.75 1.64
CA GLU A 118 -25.02 -4.57 0.48
C GLU A 118 -24.94 -5.76 -0.47
N LEU A 119 -23.72 -6.24 -0.75
CA LEU A 119 -23.52 -7.41 -1.60
C LEU A 119 -24.11 -8.68 -0.97
N ALA A 120 -23.94 -8.86 0.35
CA ALA A 120 -24.57 -9.95 1.11
C ALA A 120 -26.10 -9.91 1.01
N ARG A 121 -26.70 -8.72 1.07
CA ARG A 121 -28.15 -8.52 0.91
C ARG A 121 -28.60 -8.82 -0.52
N ALA A 122 -27.86 -8.35 -1.53
CA ALA A 122 -28.15 -8.59 -2.94
C ALA A 122 -28.15 -10.07 -3.31
N VAL A 123 -27.23 -10.88 -2.74
CA VAL A 123 -27.21 -12.33 -2.97
C VAL A 123 -28.23 -13.10 -2.11
N GLY A 124 -29.10 -12.42 -1.36
CA GLY A 124 -30.11 -13.05 -0.49
C GLY A 124 -29.52 -13.71 0.76
N SER A 125 -28.39 -13.23 1.26
CA SER A 125 -27.72 -13.74 2.47
C SER A 125 -27.25 -12.60 3.38
N PRO A 126 -28.15 -11.74 3.89
CA PRO A 126 -27.80 -10.49 4.59
C PRO A 126 -26.92 -10.68 5.83
N GLY A 127 -26.97 -11.85 6.49
CA GLY A 127 -26.11 -12.19 7.65
C GLY A 127 -24.71 -12.71 7.29
N ALA A 128 -24.35 -12.80 6.01
CA ALA A 128 -23.12 -13.46 5.56
C ALA A 128 -21.95 -12.57 5.04
N PRO A 129 -21.69 -11.31 5.51
CA PRO A 129 -20.55 -10.52 5.05
C PRO A 129 -19.18 -11.24 5.12
N ARG A 130 -18.98 -12.10 6.12
CA ARG A 130 -17.76 -12.91 6.25
C ARG A 130 -17.62 -13.95 5.13
N ALA A 131 -18.72 -14.55 4.69
CA ALA A 131 -18.72 -15.50 3.57
C ALA A 131 -18.45 -14.77 2.24
N ILE A 132 -18.98 -13.57 2.05
CA ILE A 132 -18.62 -12.70 0.91
C ILE A 132 -17.12 -12.42 0.92
N GLY A 133 -16.55 -12.04 2.07
CA GLY A 133 -15.11 -11.83 2.23
C GLY A 133 -14.26 -13.03 1.80
N ARG A 134 -14.66 -14.25 2.18
CA ARG A 134 -14.00 -15.49 1.75
C ARG A 134 -14.09 -15.70 0.24
N ALA A 135 -15.26 -15.52 -0.36
CA ALA A 135 -15.43 -15.60 -1.82
C ALA A 135 -14.54 -14.60 -2.56
N MET A 136 -14.43 -13.36 -2.05
CA MET A 136 -13.52 -12.35 -2.63
C MET A 136 -12.05 -12.75 -2.50
N ALA A 137 -11.65 -13.34 -1.36
CA ALA A 137 -10.27 -13.71 -1.10
C ALA A 137 -9.77 -14.82 -2.04
N THR A 138 -10.68 -15.70 -2.46
CA THR A 138 -10.41 -16.84 -3.35
C THR A 138 -10.87 -16.60 -4.79
N ASN A 139 -11.14 -15.36 -5.17
CA ASN A 139 -11.56 -15.02 -6.54
C ASN A 139 -10.43 -15.32 -7.54
N PRO A 140 -10.61 -16.28 -8.47
CA PRO A 140 -9.59 -16.59 -9.48
C PRO A 140 -9.64 -15.63 -10.67
N PHE A 141 -10.64 -14.76 -10.74
CA PHE A 141 -10.85 -13.81 -11.83
C PHE A 141 -10.81 -12.36 -11.33
N PRO A 142 -9.77 -11.91 -10.58
CA PRO A 142 -9.68 -10.49 -10.24
C PRO A 142 -9.78 -9.65 -11.54
N LEU A 143 -10.26 -8.42 -11.44
CA LEU A 143 -10.64 -7.56 -12.58
C LEU A 143 -11.96 -7.96 -13.28
N PHE A 144 -12.08 -9.19 -13.79
CA PHE A 144 -13.30 -9.66 -14.50
C PHE A 144 -14.46 -9.94 -13.55
N VAL A 145 -14.15 -10.37 -12.34
CA VAL A 145 -15.00 -10.31 -11.15
C VAL A 145 -14.40 -9.21 -10.28
N PRO A 146 -14.97 -8.00 -10.24
CA PRO A 146 -14.30 -6.80 -9.75
C PRO A 146 -14.32 -6.70 -8.22
N CYS A 147 -13.62 -7.62 -7.53
CA CYS A 147 -13.53 -7.67 -6.07
C CYS A 147 -12.87 -6.43 -5.44
N HIS A 148 -12.14 -5.64 -6.23
CA HIS A 148 -11.64 -4.33 -5.85
C HIS A 148 -12.76 -3.28 -5.64
N ARG A 149 -13.96 -3.47 -6.20
CA ARG A 149 -15.13 -2.59 -6.00
C ARG A 149 -15.88 -2.84 -4.68
N VAL A 150 -15.53 -3.90 -3.94
CA VAL A 150 -16.16 -4.23 -2.66
C VAL A 150 -15.44 -3.52 -1.51
N LEU A 151 -16.16 -2.67 -0.79
CA LEU A 151 -15.66 -1.87 0.32
C LEU A 151 -16.23 -2.33 1.67
N ALA A 152 -15.62 -1.86 2.76
CA ALA A 152 -16.22 -1.97 4.08
C ALA A 152 -17.48 -1.10 4.19
N SER A 153 -18.34 -1.36 5.18
CA SER A 153 -19.60 -0.61 5.43
C SER A 153 -19.40 0.90 5.62
N ASN A 154 -18.17 1.34 5.92
CA ASN A 154 -17.80 2.74 6.07
C ASN A 154 -17.27 3.38 4.76
N GLY A 155 -17.43 2.71 3.61
CA GLY A 155 -17.01 3.22 2.31
C GLY A 155 -15.48 3.25 2.09
N LYS A 156 -14.69 2.55 2.92
CA LYS A 156 -13.23 2.43 2.73
C LYS A 156 -12.84 1.10 2.06
N PRO A 157 -11.76 1.08 1.23
CA PRO A 157 -11.20 -0.16 0.69
C PRO A 157 -10.82 -1.15 1.80
N GLY A 158 -11.48 -2.31 1.82
CA GLY A 158 -11.06 -3.47 2.61
C GLY A 158 -9.98 -4.29 1.90
N GLY A 159 -9.40 -5.31 2.56
CA GLY A 159 -8.27 -6.09 2.04
C GLY A 159 -8.42 -6.59 0.59
N PHE A 160 -7.27 -6.83 -0.06
CA PHE A 160 -7.19 -7.27 -1.46
C PHE A 160 -6.09 -8.33 -1.61
N SER A 161 -6.40 -9.44 -2.25
CA SER A 161 -5.51 -10.60 -2.32
C SER A 161 -4.38 -10.48 -3.34
N ALA A 162 -4.44 -9.50 -4.25
CA ALA A 162 -3.37 -9.29 -5.22
C ALA A 162 -2.13 -8.67 -4.57
N TYR A 163 -0.98 -8.86 -5.20
CA TYR A 163 0.26 -8.18 -4.83
C TYR A 163 0.06 -6.66 -4.73
N GLY A 164 0.71 -6.04 -3.74
CA GLY A 164 0.48 -4.63 -3.39
C GLY A 164 -0.82 -4.36 -2.62
N GLY A 165 -1.68 -5.36 -2.42
CA GLY A 165 -2.84 -5.33 -1.54
C GLY A 165 -3.73 -4.12 -1.78
N LEU A 166 -3.95 -3.32 -0.73
CA LEU A 166 -4.81 -2.14 -0.79
C LEU A 166 -4.34 -1.08 -1.78
N VAL A 167 -3.03 -0.94 -1.98
CA VAL A 167 -2.48 0.01 -2.96
C VAL A 167 -2.92 -0.38 -4.38
N THR A 168 -2.88 -1.67 -4.70
CA THR A 168 -3.32 -2.17 -6.01
C THR A 168 -4.83 -2.02 -6.19
N LYS A 169 -5.61 -2.29 -5.13
CA LYS A 169 -7.07 -2.07 -5.12
C LYS A 169 -7.43 -0.61 -5.37
N GLU A 170 -6.79 0.30 -4.65
CA GLU A 170 -7.00 1.74 -4.80
C GLU A 170 -6.57 2.25 -6.17
N ARG A 171 -5.44 1.76 -6.71
CA ARG A 171 -5.00 2.09 -8.08
C ARG A 171 -6.06 1.70 -9.11
N ILE A 172 -6.59 0.47 -9.05
CA ILE A 172 -7.63 0.02 -9.98
C ILE A 172 -8.91 0.84 -9.81
N LEU A 173 -9.33 1.11 -8.57
CA LEU A 173 -10.49 1.96 -8.29
C LEU A 173 -10.33 3.38 -8.86
N VAL A 174 -9.15 4.00 -8.67
CA VAL A 174 -8.86 5.35 -9.19
C VAL A 174 -8.84 5.36 -10.72
N LEU A 175 -8.29 4.32 -11.37
CA LEU A 175 -8.36 4.17 -12.82
C LEU A 175 -9.80 4.10 -13.34
N GLU A 176 -10.71 3.55 -12.54
CA GLU A 176 -12.14 3.50 -12.84
C GLU A 176 -12.89 4.80 -12.50
N GLY A 177 -12.20 5.82 -11.98
CA GLY A 177 -12.80 7.11 -11.63
C GLY A 177 -13.36 7.19 -10.20
N TRP A 178 -13.09 6.20 -9.35
CA TRP A 178 -13.46 6.27 -7.94
C TRP A 178 -12.65 7.35 -7.21
N ARG A 179 -13.34 8.21 -6.44
CA ARG A 179 -12.73 9.25 -5.61
C ARG A 179 -12.89 8.92 -4.12
N PRO A 180 -11.80 8.77 -3.35
CA PRO A 180 -11.90 8.48 -1.91
C PRO A 180 -12.58 9.63 -1.16
N ARG A 181 -13.52 9.31 -0.24
CA ARG A 181 -14.19 10.32 0.61
C ARG A 181 -13.42 10.72 1.87
N THR A 182 -12.33 10.03 2.25
CA THR A 182 -11.50 10.41 3.41
C THR A 182 -10.03 10.00 3.26
N SER A 183 -9.15 11.01 3.26
CA SER A 183 -7.85 11.07 3.97
C SER A 183 -7.05 9.75 4.09
N SER A 184 -6.13 9.53 3.14
CA SER A 184 -5.04 8.55 3.19
C SER A 184 -4.10 8.78 4.39
N LEU A 185 -3.18 7.84 4.66
CA LEU A 185 -2.04 7.96 5.59
C LEU A 185 -1.21 9.27 5.42
N PHE A 186 -1.42 9.97 4.30
CA PHE A 186 -0.81 11.24 3.90
C PHE A 186 -1.72 12.48 4.04
N SER A 187 -2.89 12.38 4.68
CA SER A 187 -3.80 13.52 4.82
C SER A 187 -3.74 14.10 6.23
N THR A 188 -3.37 15.38 6.28
CA THR A 188 -3.11 16.26 7.43
C THR A 188 -4.38 16.73 8.16
N ALA A 189 -5.47 15.97 8.12
CA ALA A 189 -6.75 16.41 8.68
C ALA A 189 -7.16 15.53 9.86
N ASN A 190 -6.56 15.80 11.01
CA ASN A 190 -7.13 15.72 12.37
C ASN A 190 -6.11 15.19 13.41
N ALA A 191 -5.22 16.09 13.84
CA ALA A 191 -4.67 16.08 15.19
C ALA A 191 -4.54 17.53 15.64
N THR A 192 -5.12 17.88 16.78
CA THR A 192 -5.30 19.25 17.29
C THR A 192 -4.01 19.86 17.88
N SER A 193 -2.82 19.44 17.43
CA SER A 193 -1.52 19.87 17.97
C SER A 193 -0.37 19.75 16.97
N ASP A 194 -0.66 19.96 15.69
CA ASP A 194 0.31 19.83 14.61
C ASP A 194 1.13 21.13 14.49
N ALA A 195 2.46 21.03 14.60
CA ALA A 195 3.37 22.17 14.50
C ALA A 195 4.03 22.25 13.10
N PRO A 196 4.36 23.44 12.59
CA PRO A 196 5.16 23.56 11.38
C PRO A 196 6.59 23.02 11.61
N PRO A 197 7.29 22.57 10.56
CA PRO A 197 8.68 22.16 10.67
C PRO A 197 9.59 23.28 11.20
N ARG A 198 10.64 22.90 11.94
CA ARG A 198 11.51 23.81 12.70
C ARG A 198 12.60 24.48 11.84
N TYR A 199 12.29 24.82 10.58
CA TYR A 199 13.18 25.52 9.66
C TYR A 199 12.39 26.49 8.77
N ASP A 200 13.07 27.52 8.23
CA ASP A 200 12.44 28.52 7.36
C ASP A 200 12.00 27.86 6.04
N VAL A 201 10.69 27.62 5.93
CA VAL A 201 10.05 27.00 4.75
C VAL A 201 10.25 27.83 3.49
N ALA A 202 10.21 29.16 3.59
CA ALA A 202 10.37 30.03 2.43
C ALA A 202 11.82 30.03 1.94
N ALA A 203 12.80 30.07 2.85
CA ALA A 203 14.21 29.93 2.51
C ALA A 203 14.52 28.56 1.91
N ALA A 204 14.00 27.47 2.50
CA ALA A 204 14.18 26.12 1.98
C ALA A 204 13.59 25.96 0.56
N ARG A 205 12.40 26.49 0.31
CA ARG A 205 11.77 26.46 -1.02
C ARG A 205 12.60 27.22 -2.06
N ARG A 206 13.08 28.43 -1.73
CA ARG A 206 13.97 29.21 -2.61
C ARG A 206 15.27 28.46 -2.91
N HIS A 207 15.86 27.86 -1.88
CA HIS A 207 17.10 27.07 -2.01
C HIS A 207 16.92 25.89 -2.96
N LEU A 208 15.84 25.10 -2.79
CA LEU A 208 15.57 23.95 -3.65
C LEU A 208 15.30 24.37 -5.11
N ALA A 209 14.53 25.44 -5.31
CA ALA A 209 14.23 25.94 -6.64
C ALA A 209 15.49 26.45 -7.37
N ALA A 210 16.41 27.10 -6.65
CA ALA A 210 17.68 27.56 -7.20
C ALA A 210 18.67 26.41 -7.47
N SER A 211 18.73 25.41 -6.59
CA SER A 211 19.71 24.32 -6.65
C SER A 211 19.34 23.23 -7.66
N ASP A 212 18.05 23.08 -7.97
CA ASP A 212 17.56 22.12 -8.96
C ASP A 212 16.34 22.70 -9.71
N PRO A 213 16.53 23.32 -10.89
CA PRO A 213 15.45 23.95 -11.64
C PRO A 213 14.31 23.01 -12.02
N VAL A 214 14.59 21.71 -12.19
CA VAL A 214 13.53 20.72 -12.50
C VAL A 214 12.68 20.46 -11.27
N LEU A 215 13.30 20.36 -10.09
CA LEU A 215 12.56 20.29 -8.83
C LEU A 215 11.81 21.60 -8.56
N GLY A 216 12.42 22.76 -8.85
CA GLY A 216 11.79 24.08 -8.74
C GLY A 216 10.49 24.19 -9.55
N ALA A 217 10.51 23.78 -10.81
CA ALA A 217 9.30 23.76 -11.63
C ALA A 217 8.21 22.83 -11.07
N HIS A 218 8.60 21.70 -10.47
CA HIS A 218 7.67 20.79 -9.81
C HIS A 218 7.11 21.37 -8.50
N ILE A 219 7.95 22.05 -7.71
CA ILE A 219 7.55 22.78 -6.51
C ILE A 219 6.47 23.81 -6.86
N ASP A 220 6.68 24.60 -7.91
CA ASP A 220 5.71 25.62 -8.33
C ASP A 220 4.40 25.02 -8.82
N ARG A 221 4.45 23.84 -9.47
CA ARG A 221 3.26 23.10 -9.89
C ARG A 221 2.44 22.57 -8.71
N ILE A 222 3.10 22.10 -7.65
CA ILE A 222 2.43 21.57 -6.45
C ILE A 222 1.91 22.68 -5.54
N GLY A 223 2.64 23.80 -5.44
CA GLY A 223 2.28 24.92 -4.59
C GLY A 223 2.81 24.79 -3.16
N ASP A 224 1.98 25.16 -2.19
CA ASP A 224 2.40 25.38 -0.81
C ASP A 224 2.92 24.10 -0.13
N PHE A 225 3.94 24.29 0.71
CA PHE A 225 4.48 23.23 1.54
C PHE A 225 3.68 23.14 2.85
N THR A 226 2.89 22.08 2.99
CA THR A 226 1.91 21.94 4.08
C THR A 226 2.22 20.77 5.03
N LEU A 227 3.49 20.38 5.15
CA LEU A 227 3.90 19.34 6.10
C LEU A 227 3.65 19.80 7.53
N THR A 228 3.02 18.95 8.33
CA THR A 228 2.88 19.13 9.78
C THR A 228 3.61 18.05 10.56
N LEU A 229 4.21 18.45 11.69
CA LEU A 229 4.84 17.52 12.63
C LEU A 229 3.79 16.90 13.53
N LYS A 230 3.81 15.58 13.65
CA LYS A 230 2.85 14.83 14.47
C LYS A 230 3.30 14.78 15.92
N ALA A 231 2.46 15.25 16.84
CA ALA A 231 2.69 15.09 18.29
C ALA A 231 2.65 13.61 18.73
N SER A 232 3.50 13.23 19.69
CA SER A 232 3.56 11.88 20.26
C SER A 232 3.77 11.94 21.77
N GLU A 233 3.33 10.90 22.49
CA GLU A 233 3.51 10.72 23.94
C GLU A 233 4.96 10.32 24.31
N GLY A 234 5.85 10.16 23.33
CA GLY A 234 7.27 9.86 23.54
C GLY A 234 7.87 8.99 22.44
N THR A 235 9.18 8.76 22.47
CA THR A 235 9.87 7.91 21.47
C THR A 235 9.28 6.51 21.42
N PHE A 236 9.03 5.90 22.58
CA PHE A 236 8.41 4.58 22.67
C PHE A 236 7.06 4.54 21.95
N ALA A 237 6.16 5.48 22.25
CA ALA A 237 4.83 5.53 21.66
C ALA A 237 4.89 5.72 20.14
N ALA A 238 5.78 6.59 19.65
CA ALA A 238 5.98 6.83 18.21
C ALA A 238 6.49 5.57 17.48
N LEU A 239 7.45 4.86 18.06
CA LEU A 239 8.02 3.65 17.47
C LEU A 239 7.04 2.47 17.53
N ALA A 240 6.32 2.32 18.65
CA ALA A 240 5.28 1.32 18.80
C ALA A 240 4.15 1.55 17.79
N GLU A 241 3.69 2.80 17.61
CA GLU A 241 2.73 3.16 16.56
C GLU A 241 3.25 2.74 15.18
N SER A 242 4.50 3.06 14.85
CA SER A 242 5.10 2.64 13.57
C SER A 242 5.08 1.12 13.37
N ILE A 243 5.50 0.34 14.37
CA ILE A 243 5.46 -1.14 14.32
C ILE A 243 4.04 -1.64 14.07
N VAL A 244 3.04 -1.05 14.73
CA VAL A 244 1.63 -1.43 14.52
C VAL A 244 1.17 -1.06 13.11
N TYR A 245 1.62 0.05 12.56
CA TYR A 245 1.23 0.55 11.24
C TYR A 245 1.87 -0.18 10.06
N GLN A 246 2.99 -0.87 10.27
CA GLN A 246 3.64 -1.67 9.23
C GLN A 246 2.69 -2.66 8.57
N GLN A 247 2.72 -2.71 7.23
CA GLN A 247 1.97 -3.67 6.41
C GLN A 247 0.44 -3.66 6.64
N LEU A 248 -0.11 -2.60 7.25
CA LEU A 248 -1.54 -2.40 7.47
C LEU A 248 -1.98 -1.07 6.86
N ASN A 249 -3.27 -0.93 6.56
CA ASN A 249 -3.82 0.39 6.26
C ASN A 249 -3.95 1.23 7.53
N GLY A 250 -3.90 2.55 7.38
CA GLY A 250 -3.90 3.49 8.51
C GLY A 250 -5.09 3.34 9.46
N LYS A 251 -6.30 3.02 9.00
CA LYS A 251 -7.47 2.86 9.90
C LYS A 251 -7.43 1.54 10.66
N ALA A 252 -6.98 0.45 10.04
CA ALA A 252 -6.82 -0.84 10.71
C ALA A 252 -5.70 -0.76 11.76
N ALA A 253 -4.59 -0.13 11.38
CA ALA A 253 -3.49 0.11 12.30
C ALA A 253 -3.90 1.03 13.46
N ALA A 254 -4.59 2.15 13.18
CA ALA A 254 -5.16 3.02 14.21
C ALA A 254 -6.09 2.23 15.14
N THR A 255 -7.00 1.42 14.60
CA THR A 255 -7.92 0.60 15.40
C THR A 255 -7.18 -0.37 16.32
N ILE A 256 -6.14 -1.05 15.82
CA ILE A 256 -5.33 -1.97 16.63
C ILE A 256 -4.55 -1.18 17.68
N PHE A 257 -3.94 -0.07 17.30
CA PHE A 257 -3.16 0.75 18.20
C PHE A 257 -4.02 1.36 19.31
N ASP A 258 -5.20 1.89 18.97
CA ASP A 258 -6.18 2.41 19.93
C ASP A 258 -6.65 1.31 20.90
N ARG A 259 -6.87 0.08 20.41
CA ARG A 259 -7.21 -1.07 21.28
C ARG A 259 -6.06 -1.43 22.21
N VAL A 260 -4.83 -1.45 21.70
CA VAL A 260 -3.62 -1.72 22.51
C VAL A 260 -3.46 -0.63 23.58
N ARG A 261 -3.63 0.64 23.22
CA ARG A 261 -3.60 1.77 24.17
C ARG A 261 -4.72 1.68 25.20
N ALA A 262 -5.90 1.21 24.81
CA ALA A 262 -7.03 1.02 25.72
C ALA A 262 -6.83 -0.09 26.76
N LEU A 263 -5.82 -0.96 26.59
CA LEU A 263 -5.42 -1.92 27.62
C LEU A 263 -4.66 -1.25 28.79
N VAL A 264 -4.08 -0.07 28.56
CA VAL A 264 -3.36 0.66 29.62
C VAL A 264 -4.39 1.23 30.61
N PRO A 265 -4.20 1.03 31.94
CA PRO A 265 -5.11 1.56 32.94
C PRO A 265 -5.33 3.07 32.80
N LYS A 266 -6.58 3.51 32.98
CA LYS A 266 -6.93 4.94 32.93
C LYS A 266 -6.04 5.77 33.85
N GLY A 267 -5.51 6.88 33.34
CA GLY A 267 -4.60 7.78 34.07
C GLY A 267 -3.13 7.39 34.01
N ARG A 268 -2.76 6.34 33.26
CA ARG A 268 -1.36 5.97 32.97
C ARG A 268 -1.03 6.29 31.51
N ALA A 269 0.22 6.68 31.27
CA ALA A 269 0.72 6.95 29.92
C ALA A 269 0.97 5.62 29.17
N PHE A 270 0.83 5.65 27.84
CA PHE A 270 1.24 4.51 27.01
C PHE A 270 2.77 4.50 26.87
N ASP A 271 3.43 3.76 27.74
CA ASP A 271 4.90 3.73 27.87
C ASP A 271 5.45 2.29 27.98
N ALA A 272 6.77 2.18 28.02
CA ALA A 272 7.46 0.90 28.09
C ALA A 272 7.05 0.06 29.32
N ARG A 273 6.93 0.70 30.49
CA ARG A 273 6.63 0.01 31.75
C ARG A 273 5.20 -0.52 31.78
N THR A 274 4.26 0.28 31.31
CA THR A 274 2.84 -0.12 31.21
C THR A 274 2.65 -1.25 30.21
N VAL A 275 3.29 -1.20 29.04
CA VAL A 275 3.22 -2.28 28.05
C VAL A 275 3.87 -3.57 28.56
N LEU A 276 5.00 -3.48 29.28
CA LEU A 276 5.63 -4.67 29.88
C LEU A 276 4.74 -5.37 30.91
N ALA A 277 3.90 -4.62 31.63
CA ALA A 277 2.99 -5.17 32.64
C ALA A 277 1.73 -5.84 32.06
N LEU A 278 1.39 -5.60 30.79
CA LEU A 278 0.29 -6.30 30.12
C LEU A 278 0.69 -7.73 29.78
N ASP A 279 -0.27 -8.65 29.72
CA ASP A 279 -0.04 -10.02 29.26
C ASP A 279 -0.10 -10.12 27.71
N ASP A 280 0.56 -11.14 27.17
CA ASP A 280 0.64 -11.35 25.72
C ASP A 280 -0.71 -11.68 25.08
N GLU A 281 -1.59 -12.36 25.81
CA GLU A 281 -2.92 -12.76 25.30
C GLU A 281 -3.79 -11.53 25.06
N SER A 282 -3.82 -10.59 26.00
CA SER A 282 -4.50 -9.30 25.88
C SER A 282 -3.97 -8.49 24.69
N LEU A 283 -2.65 -8.39 24.54
CA LEU A 283 -2.01 -7.68 23.43
C LEU A 283 -2.34 -8.31 22.06
N ARG A 284 -2.39 -9.64 21.99
CA ARG A 284 -2.82 -10.38 20.79
C ARG A 284 -4.31 -10.22 20.53
N GLY A 285 -5.13 -10.24 21.58
CA GLY A 285 -6.57 -9.99 21.53
C GLY A 285 -6.93 -8.59 21.02
N ALA A 286 -6.08 -7.59 21.29
CA ALA A 286 -6.20 -6.25 20.73
C ALA A 286 -5.93 -6.18 19.21
N GLY A 287 -5.28 -7.22 18.63
CA GLY A 287 -5.10 -7.40 17.19
C GLY A 287 -3.64 -7.33 16.71
N LEU A 288 -2.65 -7.29 17.62
CA LEU A 288 -1.24 -7.40 17.23
C LEU A 288 -0.95 -8.78 16.67
N SER A 289 -0.16 -8.89 15.60
CA SER A 289 0.38 -10.18 15.14
C SER A 289 1.46 -10.71 16.08
N ALA A 290 1.84 -11.99 15.99
CA ALA A 290 2.93 -12.54 16.81
C ALA A 290 4.27 -11.78 16.58
N GLY A 291 4.58 -11.43 15.32
CA GLY A 291 5.77 -10.65 14.99
C GLY A 291 5.75 -9.23 15.54
N LYS A 292 4.58 -8.56 15.50
CA LYS A 292 4.41 -7.22 16.06
C LYS A 292 4.47 -7.21 17.58
N LEU A 293 3.88 -8.22 18.22
CA LEU A 293 4.00 -8.43 19.66
C LEU A 293 5.47 -8.56 20.06
N ALA A 294 6.23 -9.45 19.40
CA ALA A 294 7.66 -9.63 19.69
C ALA A 294 8.46 -8.33 19.52
N SER A 295 8.15 -7.54 18.49
CA SER A 295 8.81 -6.25 18.22
C SER A 295 8.46 -5.20 19.28
N ILE A 296 7.18 -5.12 19.70
CA ILE A 296 6.73 -4.22 20.77
C ILE A 296 7.35 -4.61 22.12
N ARG A 297 7.47 -5.92 22.42
CA ARG A 297 8.11 -6.42 23.64
C ARG A 297 9.59 -6.07 23.69
N ASP A 298 10.32 -6.28 22.59
CA ASP A 298 11.73 -5.88 22.48
C ASP A 298 11.90 -4.37 22.66
N LEU A 299 11.09 -3.56 21.96
CA LEU A 299 11.08 -2.10 22.12
C LEU A 299 10.81 -1.69 23.58
N ALA A 300 9.83 -2.31 24.24
CA ALA A 300 9.47 -1.99 25.62
C ALA A 300 10.59 -2.38 26.60
N ALA A 301 11.22 -3.54 26.42
CA ALA A 301 12.34 -3.98 27.25
C ALA A 301 13.53 -3.01 27.14
N ARG A 302 13.91 -2.65 25.90
CA ARG A 302 14.99 -1.70 25.62
C ARG A 302 14.70 -0.31 26.19
N ALA A 303 13.48 0.20 25.97
CA ALA A 303 13.08 1.51 26.51
C ALA A 303 13.05 1.51 28.05
N ALA A 304 12.60 0.43 28.68
CA ALA A 304 12.62 0.31 30.15
C ALA A 304 14.05 0.21 30.72
N ALA A 305 14.98 -0.38 29.97
CA ALA A 305 16.41 -0.42 30.30
C ALA A 305 17.15 0.91 30.02
N GLY A 306 16.48 1.90 29.42
CA GLY A 306 17.07 3.21 29.10
C GLY A 306 17.94 3.22 27.85
N THR A 307 17.90 2.18 27.01
CA THR A 307 18.68 2.11 25.77
C THR A 307 18.02 2.82 24.59
N ILE A 308 16.72 3.10 24.68
CA ILE A 308 15.99 3.92 23.68
C ILE A 308 16.01 5.39 24.11
N PRO A 309 16.59 6.29 23.31
CA PRO A 309 16.63 7.71 23.65
C PRO A 309 15.23 8.33 23.72
N THR A 310 15.02 9.23 24.68
CA THR A 310 13.82 10.07 24.79
C THR A 310 13.73 11.09 23.65
N LEU A 311 12.54 11.66 23.40
CA LEU A 311 12.39 12.69 22.35
C LEU A 311 13.34 13.88 22.57
N ALA A 312 13.52 14.30 23.83
CA ALA A 312 14.45 15.38 24.18
C ALA A 312 15.91 15.03 23.87
N GLN A 313 16.33 13.78 24.11
CA GLN A 313 17.67 13.32 23.73
C GLN A 313 17.82 13.27 22.21
N LEU A 314 16.80 12.74 21.50
CA LEU A 314 16.82 12.66 20.03
C LEU A 314 16.98 14.02 19.37
N GLU A 315 16.43 15.11 19.94
CA GLU A 315 16.58 16.46 19.38
C GLU A 315 18.05 16.90 19.27
N HIS A 316 18.91 16.43 20.16
CA HIS A 316 20.34 16.78 20.23
C HIS A 316 21.27 15.73 19.59
N MET A 317 20.74 14.63 19.08
CA MET A 317 21.52 13.58 18.44
C MET A 317 21.66 13.80 16.94
N ASP A 318 22.79 13.38 16.37
CA ASP A 318 22.99 13.30 14.93
C ASP A 318 22.07 12.24 14.30
N ASP A 319 21.59 12.51 13.08
CA ASP A 319 20.60 11.66 12.40
C ASP A 319 21.11 10.21 12.22
N ASP A 320 22.38 10.00 11.87
CA ASP A 320 22.97 8.66 11.74
C ASP A 320 23.06 7.93 13.08
N ALA A 321 23.39 8.64 14.17
CA ALA A 321 23.41 8.06 15.51
C ALA A 321 21.99 7.64 15.97
N ILE A 322 20.96 8.40 15.57
CA ILE A 322 19.55 8.03 15.80
C ILE A 322 19.19 6.77 15.00
N VAL A 323 19.60 6.69 13.73
CA VAL A 323 19.37 5.50 12.90
C VAL A 323 20.02 4.27 13.52
N ASP A 324 21.29 4.36 13.92
CA ASP A 324 22.01 3.23 14.52
C ASP A 324 21.33 2.78 15.82
N ALA A 325 21.03 3.70 16.73
CA ALA A 325 20.40 3.36 18.01
C ALA A 325 19.01 2.72 17.86
N LEU A 326 18.19 3.20 16.91
CA LEU A 326 16.81 2.74 16.77
C LEU A 326 16.67 1.50 15.87
N THR A 327 17.63 1.22 14.98
CA THR A 327 17.59 0.02 14.12
C THR A 327 18.02 -1.26 14.84
N GLU A 328 18.57 -1.17 16.05
CA GLU A 328 18.77 -2.34 16.91
C GLU A 328 17.45 -2.97 17.38
N VAL A 329 16.36 -2.20 17.36
CA VAL A 329 15.04 -2.68 17.78
C VAL A 329 14.48 -3.61 16.71
N ARG A 330 14.03 -4.78 17.14
CA ARG A 330 13.40 -5.76 16.26
C ARG A 330 12.24 -5.14 15.50
N GLY A 331 12.28 -5.27 14.17
CA GLY A 331 11.22 -4.78 13.29
C GLY A 331 11.28 -3.29 12.97
N ILE A 332 12.29 -2.55 13.45
CA ILE A 332 12.54 -1.16 13.08
C ILE A 332 13.71 -1.11 12.10
N GLY A 333 13.44 -0.68 10.86
CA GLY A 333 14.47 -0.46 9.85
C GLY A 333 14.79 1.02 9.65
N ARG A 334 15.86 1.31 8.91
CA ARG A 334 16.30 2.68 8.59
C ARG A 334 15.16 3.56 8.07
N TRP A 335 14.36 3.06 7.13
CA TRP A 335 13.20 3.79 6.59
C TRP A 335 12.23 4.26 7.70
N THR A 336 11.95 3.41 8.69
CA THR A 336 11.08 3.79 9.82
C THR A 336 11.68 4.95 10.63
N VAL A 337 12.99 4.91 10.86
CA VAL A 337 13.69 5.97 11.57
C VAL A 337 13.68 7.27 10.75
N GLU A 338 13.94 7.21 9.45
CA GLU A 338 13.86 8.37 8.55
C GLU A 338 12.47 9.01 8.56
N MET A 339 11.39 8.22 8.64
CA MET A 339 10.03 8.76 8.82
C MET A 339 9.87 9.47 10.16
N LEU A 340 10.45 8.94 11.24
CA LEU A 340 10.46 9.62 12.54
C LEU A 340 11.24 10.94 12.47
N LEU A 341 12.39 10.97 11.81
CA LEU A 341 13.20 12.17 11.63
C LEU A 341 12.40 13.27 10.91
N ILE A 342 11.70 12.93 9.83
CA ILE A 342 10.91 13.89 9.03
C ILE A 342 9.64 14.33 9.75
N PHE A 343 8.81 13.39 10.19
CA PHE A 343 7.42 13.67 10.60
C PHE A 343 7.25 13.91 12.10
N ARG A 344 8.25 13.57 12.93
CA ARG A 344 8.21 13.79 14.39
C ARG A 344 9.24 14.82 14.83
N LEU A 345 10.49 14.66 14.42
CA LEU A 345 11.57 15.58 14.80
C LEU A 345 11.69 16.80 13.88
N GLY A 346 11.11 16.73 12.68
CA GLY A 346 11.19 17.84 11.72
C GLY A 346 12.59 18.10 11.19
N ARG A 347 13.44 17.07 11.11
CA ARG A 347 14.80 17.16 10.58
C ARG A 347 14.76 17.65 9.13
N PRO A 348 15.54 18.68 8.76
CA PRO A 348 15.44 19.31 7.44
C PRO A 348 16.09 18.49 6.32
N ASP A 349 17.05 17.61 6.65
CA ASP A 349 17.98 17.06 5.67
C ASP A 349 17.95 15.53 5.51
N VAL A 350 16.76 14.94 5.44
CA VAL A 350 16.57 13.49 5.30
C VAL A 350 16.07 13.15 3.90
N LEU A 351 16.75 12.22 3.21
CA LEU A 351 16.32 11.65 1.94
C LEU A 351 16.14 10.13 2.07
N PRO A 352 14.90 9.62 2.20
CA PRO A 352 14.64 8.18 2.30
C PRO A 352 14.88 7.47 0.97
N ILE A 353 16.13 7.09 0.68
CA ILE A 353 16.53 6.55 -0.63
C ILE A 353 15.76 5.27 -0.99
N ALA A 354 15.52 4.41 0.02
CA ALA A 354 14.79 3.16 -0.18
C ALA A 354 13.26 3.33 -0.30
N ASP A 355 12.73 4.53 -0.06
CA ASP A 355 11.29 4.78 -0.11
C ASP A 355 10.76 4.70 -1.55
N TYR A 356 9.84 3.75 -1.77
CA TYR A 356 9.23 3.55 -3.08
C TYR A 356 8.48 4.79 -3.59
N GLY A 357 7.83 5.54 -2.69
CA GLY A 357 7.13 6.78 -3.03
C GLY A 357 8.10 7.85 -3.53
N ILE A 358 9.25 8.01 -2.88
CA ILE A 358 10.35 8.89 -3.31
C ILE A 358 10.89 8.45 -4.66
N LYS A 359 11.25 7.17 -4.84
CA LYS A 359 11.76 6.66 -6.12
C LYS A 359 10.78 6.89 -7.26
N LYS A 360 9.48 6.65 -7.02
CA LYS A 360 8.43 6.87 -8.02
C LYS A 360 8.21 8.35 -8.30
N GLY A 361 8.21 9.18 -7.26
CA GLY A 361 8.13 10.64 -7.40
C GLY A 361 9.30 11.19 -8.21
N PHE A 362 10.51 10.70 -7.92
CA PHE A 362 11.72 11.05 -8.65
C PHE A 362 11.61 10.68 -10.14
N ALA A 363 11.19 9.45 -10.46
CA ALA A 363 10.99 9.04 -11.85
C ALA A 363 9.98 9.96 -12.57
N ARG A 364 8.87 10.33 -11.93
CA ARG A 364 7.87 11.24 -12.50
C ARG A 364 8.40 12.66 -12.76
N VAL A 365 9.24 13.16 -11.86
CA VAL A 365 9.74 14.55 -11.92
C VAL A 365 10.94 14.67 -12.86
N PHE A 366 11.88 13.72 -12.80
CA PHE A 366 13.19 13.87 -13.44
C PHE A 366 13.38 12.99 -14.67
N HIS A 367 12.68 11.86 -14.80
CA HIS A 367 12.78 11.04 -15.99
C HIS A 367 11.74 11.49 -17.04
N ARG A 368 12.14 11.48 -18.31
CA ARG A 368 11.30 11.93 -19.43
C ARG A 368 10.93 10.76 -20.34
N GLY A 369 9.81 10.91 -21.04
CA GLY A 369 9.32 9.92 -22.00
C GLY A 369 9.15 8.54 -21.36
N ALA A 370 9.60 7.49 -22.04
CA ALA A 370 9.50 6.11 -21.57
C ALA A 370 10.24 5.83 -20.25
N ARG A 371 11.16 6.70 -19.81
CA ARG A 371 11.89 6.51 -18.55
C ARG A 371 11.09 6.89 -17.31
N ASN A 372 9.99 7.63 -17.42
CA ASN A 372 9.20 8.07 -16.26
C ASN A 372 8.47 6.94 -15.50
N THR A 373 8.45 5.73 -16.05
CA THR A 373 7.96 4.50 -15.40
C THR A 373 9.08 3.65 -14.80
N VAL A 374 10.35 3.99 -15.08
CA VAL A 374 11.52 3.27 -14.58
C VAL A 374 11.95 3.94 -13.28
N LEU A 375 12.08 3.16 -12.21
CA LEU A 375 12.56 3.71 -10.94
C LEU A 375 14.06 4.06 -11.04
N PRO A 376 14.51 5.17 -10.43
CA PRO A 376 15.94 5.47 -10.34
C PRO A 376 16.66 4.41 -9.50
N THR A 377 17.96 4.26 -9.75
CA THR A 377 18.83 3.54 -8.81
C THR A 377 19.03 4.36 -7.54
N ASP A 378 19.40 3.71 -6.44
CA ASP A 378 19.72 4.37 -5.16
C ASP A 378 20.80 5.43 -5.36
N ASP A 379 21.81 5.07 -6.14
CA ASP A 379 22.91 5.89 -6.60
C ASP A 379 22.49 7.15 -7.37
N GLU A 380 21.55 7.01 -8.30
CA GLU A 380 21.02 8.13 -9.08
C GLU A 380 20.28 9.13 -8.18
N LEU A 381 19.42 8.59 -7.30
CA LEU A 381 18.66 9.37 -6.35
C LEU A 381 19.58 10.09 -5.36
N ALA A 382 20.57 9.39 -4.80
CA ALA A 382 21.55 9.94 -3.86
C ALA A 382 22.36 11.08 -4.49
N ARG A 383 22.96 10.86 -5.67
CA ARG A 383 23.77 11.87 -6.35
C ARG A 383 23.01 13.16 -6.65
N ARG A 384 21.74 13.05 -7.06
CA ARG A 384 20.92 14.24 -7.29
C ARG A 384 20.49 14.88 -5.98
N GLY A 385 20.19 14.05 -4.97
CA GLY A 385 19.80 14.47 -3.62
C GLY A 385 20.81 15.39 -2.93
N GLU A 386 22.10 15.27 -3.24
CA GLU A 386 23.14 16.17 -2.71
C GLU A 386 22.90 17.64 -3.07
N ARG A 387 22.22 17.93 -4.20
CA ARG A 387 21.85 19.32 -4.57
C ARG A 387 20.79 19.91 -3.66
N TRP A 388 20.03 19.08 -2.96
CA TRP A 388 18.90 19.52 -2.16
C TRP A 388 19.29 19.78 -0.70
N ARG A 389 20.51 19.44 -0.30
CA ARG A 389 21.03 19.77 1.04
C ARG A 389 21.01 21.29 1.26
N PRO A 390 20.66 21.78 2.46
CA PRO A 390 20.34 21.01 3.68
C PRO A 390 18.83 20.72 3.85
N PHE A 391 18.04 20.75 2.78
CA PHE A 391 16.57 20.67 2.82
C PHE A 391 16.00 19.43 2.09
N ARG A 392 16.72 18.30 2.15
CA ARG A 392 16.30 17.06 1.51
C ARG A 392 14.92 16.57 1.97
N SER A 393 14.50 16.82 3.22
CA SER A 393 13.17 16.44 3.71
C SER A 393 12.05 17.18 2.98
N MET A 394 12.25 18.45 2.63
CA MET A 394 11.29 19.22 1.84
C MET A 394 11.24 18.69 0.40
N ALA A 395 12.39 18.38 -0.20
CA ALA A 395 12.42 17.75 -1.51
C ALA A 395 11.68 16.40 -1.50
N SER A 396 11.91 15.57 -0.48
CA SER A 396 11.19 14.31 -0.27
C SER A 396 9.68 14.50 -0.22
N TRP A 397 9.19 15.52 0.49
CA TRP A 397 7.77 15.84 0.52
C TRP A 397 7.19 16.15 -0.86
N TYR A 398 7.87 17.02 -1.63
CA TYR A 398 7.43 17.35 -2.99
C TYR A 398 7.47 16.14 -3.93
N LEU A 399 8.45 15.24 -3.77
CA LEU A 399 8.49 13.98 -4.52
C LEU A 399 7.31 13.06 -4.18
N TRP A 400 6.92 12.96 -2.91
CA TRP A 400 5.68 12.23 -2.56
C TRP A 400 4.45 12.87 -3.21
N ARG A 401 4.34 14.21 -3.25
CA ARG A 401 3.23 14.89 -3.93
C ARG A 401 3.20 14.61 -5.44
N ALA A 402 4.34 14.33 -6.07
CA ALA A 402 4.38 13.93 -7.48
C ALA A 402 3.67 12.60 -7.76
N VAL A 403 3.54 11.73 -6.76
CA VAL A 403 2.82 10.45 -6.87
C VAL A 403 1.30 10.63 -6.80
N ASP A 404 0.86 11.68 -6.08
CA ASP A 404 -0.55 12.03 -5.91
C ASP A 404 -1.11 12.85 -7.09
N SER A 405 -0.23 13.53 -7.84
CA SER A 405 -0.56 14.34 -9.02
C SER A 405 -0.70 13.55 -10.31
#